data_AF-A0A935BEC5-F1
#
_entry.id   AF-A0A935BEC5-F1
#
_cell.length_a   1.000
_cell.length_b   1.000
_cell.length_c   1.000
_cell.angle_alpha   90.00
_cell.angle_beta   90.00
_cell.angle_gamma   90.00
#
_symmetry.space_group_name_H-M   'P 1'
#
loop_
_entity.id
_entity.type
_entity.pdbx_description
1 polymer ?
#
loop_
_entity_poly.entity_id
_entity_poly.type
_entity_poly.pdbx_seq_one_letter_code
_entity_poly.pdbx_strand_id
1 'polypeptide(L)'
;MNESVINADLLSLIETLEAERLSMRKTSTNEAESTAAMTEAEKREAIAFLKDEKLCERIVEDFRRCGLVGERSTVLTAYLGSISRKLTEPLALLIVARSGAGKSALQDALCAFVPPEELVRVTRLTGQALFYKDPYSLQRRCW
;
A
#
# COMPACT_ATOMS: atom_id res chain seq x y z
N MET A 1 7.82 27.34 43.15
CA MET A 1 7.05 27.14 41.91
C MET A 1 5.96 26.15 42.22
N ASN A 2 4.69 26.48 41.99
CA ASN A 2 3.58 25.57 42.27
C ASN A 2 3.51 24.51 41.17
N GLU A 3 3.81 23.28 41.53
CA GLU A 3 3.76 22.10 40.66
C GLU A 3 2.36 21.89 40.04
N SER A 4 1.30 22.30 40.75
CA SER A 4 -0.08 22.28 40.25
C SER A 4 -0.32 23.23 39.08
N VAL A 5 0.34 24.39 39.06
CA VAL A 5 0.22 25.38 37.98
C VAL A 5 0.94 24.86 36.74
N ILE A 6 2.13 24.27 36.92
CA ILE A 6 2.91 23.68 35.84
C ILE A 6 2.15 22.53 35.17
N ASN A 7 1.51 21.66 35.95
CA ASN A 7 0.72 20.55 35.41
C ASN A 7 -0.52 21.04 34.64
N ALA A 8 -1.19 22.10 35.12
CA ALA A 8 -2.32 22.70 34.42
C ALA A 8 -1.89 23.32 33.08
N ASP A 9 -0.75 24.03 33.06
CA ASP A 9 -0.20 24.60 31.83
C ASP A 9 0.24 23.52 30.84
N LEU A 10 0.83 22.42 31.32
CA LEU A 10 1.18 21.27 30.49
C LEU A 10 -0.05 20.60 29.87
N LEU A 11 -1.12 20.41 30.65
CA LEU A 11 -2.38 19.86 30.15
C LEU A 11 -2.98 20.76 29.06
N SER A 12 -3.00 22.07 29.28
CA SER A 12 -3.46 23.05 28.28
C SER A 12 -2.63 23.00 27.00
N LEU A 13 -1.30 22.87 27.12
CA LEU A 13 -0.42 22.71 25.97
C LEU A 13 -0.70 21.42 25.20
N ILE A 14 -0.90 20.29 25.91
CA ILE A 14 -1.22 19.00 25.31
C ILE A 14 -2.51 19.08 24.52
N GLU A 15 -3.58 19.63 25.10
CA GLU A 15 -4.88 19.78 24.43
C GLU A 15 -4.78 20.65 23.18
N THR A 16 -4.05 21.77 23.27
CA THR A 16 -3.86 22.68 22.13
C THR A 16 -3.10 22.01 20.98
N LEU A 17 -2.02 21.29 21.32
CA LEU A 17 -1.22 20.56 20.33
C LEU A 17 -1.99 19.38 19.72
N GLU A 18 -2.84 18.70 20.48
CA GLU A 18 -3.70 17.63 19.95
C GLU A 18 -4.74 18.19 18.96
N ALA A 19 -5.37 19.32 19.29
CA ALA A 19 -6.32 19.99 18.41
C ALA A 19 -5.67 20.43 17.09
N GLU A 20 -4.45 20.99 17.15
CA GLU A 20 -3.68 21.38 15.97
C GLU A 20 -3.25 20.16 15.16
N ARG A 21 -2.83 19.07 15.81
CA ARG A 21 -2.50 17.82 15.12
C ARG A 21 -3.71 17.22 14.38
N LEU A 22 -4.89 17.32 14.97
CA LEU A 22 -6.16 16.88 14.36
C LEU A 22 -6.55 17.75 13.15
N SER A 23 -6.32 19.07 13.22
CA SER A 23 -6.60 19.98 12.10
C SER A 23 -5.67 19.72 10.91
N MET A 24 -4.37 19.54 11.16
CA MET A 24 -3.38 19.20 10.12
C MET A 24 -3.72 17.87 9.42
N ARG A 25 -4.22 16.87 10.16
CA ARG A 25 -4.67 15.58 9.58
C ARG A 25 -5.85 15.72 8.61
N LYS A 26 -6.85 16.55 8.95
CA LYS A 26 -8.00 16.76 8.07
C LYS A 26 -7.57 17.35 6.72
N THR A 27 -6.62 18.28 6.74
CA THR A 27 -6.08 18.90 5.52
C THR A 27 -5.35 17.89 4.63
N SER A 28 -4.54 17.00 5.21
CA SER A 28 -3.80 15.96 4.44
C SER A 28 -4.68 14.85 3.85
N THR A 29 -5.92 14.70 4.32
CA THR A 29 -6.82 13.62 3.84
C THR A 29 -7.50 14.00 2.52
N ASN A 30 -7.69 15.30 2.26
CA ASN A 30 -8.39 15.80 1.07
C ASN A 30 -7.58 15.73 -0.24
N GLU A 31 -6.26 15.52 -0.19
CA GLU A 31 -5.42 15.42 -1.39
C GLU A 31 -5.40 14.00 -2.01
N ALA A 32 -5.92 12.99 -1.30
CA ALA A 32 -5.82 11.59 -1.72
C ALA A 32 -6.96 11.09 -2.64
N GLU A 33 -7.99 11.90 -2.91
CA GLU A 33 -9.19 11.47 -3.65
C GLU A 33 -9.17 11.81 -5.15
N SER A 34 -8.07 12.35 -5.69
CA SER A 34 -7.94 12.54 -7.14
C SER A 34 -7.55 11.23 -7.83
N THR A 35 -8.42 10.22 -7.81
CA THR A 35 -8.30 9.10 -8.74
C THR A 35 -8.45 9.65 -10.16
N ALA A 36 -7.40 9.55 -10.98
CA ALA A 36 -7.50 9.83 -12.40
C ALA A 36 -8.49 8.82 -13.01
N ALA A 37 -9.70 9.26 -13.32
CA ALA A 37 -10.72 8.39 -13.87
C ALA A 37 -10.26 7.87 -15.24
N MET A 38 -10.09 6.55 -15.37
CA MET A 38 -9.78 5.93 -16.66
C MET A 38 -10.80 6.36 -17.72
N THR A 39 -10.29 6.69 -18.90
CA THR A 39 -11.11 6.94 -20.08
C THR A 39 -11.85 5.67 -20.50
N GLU A 40 -12.92 5.84 -21.28
CA GLU A 40 -13.71 4.71 -21.74
C GLU A 40 -12.93 3.80 -22.71
N ALA A 41 -11.95 4.34 -23.43
CA ALA A 41 -11.04 3.57 -24.27
C ALA A 41 -10.10 2.69 -23.43
N GLU A 42 -9.46 3.26 -22.42
CA GLU A 42 -8.57 2.50 -21.51
C GLU A 42 -9.33 1.41 -20.76
N LYS A 43 -10.57 1.66 -20.33
CA LYS A 43 -11.40 0.64 -19.70
C LYS A 43 -11.70 -0.52 -20.64
N ARG A 44 -12.02 -0.24 -21.91
CA ARG A 44 -12.29 -1.30 -22.91
C ARG A 44 -11.05 -2.15 -23.14
N GLU A 45 -9.88 -1.54 -23.26
CA GLU A 45 -8.61 -2.25 -23.42
C GLU A 45 -8.30 -3.11 -22.18
N ALA A 46 -8.45 -2.56 -20.99
CA ALA A 46 -8.26 -3.30 -19.73
C ALA A 46 -9.21 -4.50 -19.61
N ILE A 47 -10.49 -4.33 -19.96
CA ILE A 47 -11.46 -5.44 -19.94
C ILE A 47 -11.10 -6.50 -21.00
N ALA A 48 -10.65 -6.10 -22.18
CA ALA A 48 -10.20 -7.04 -23.20
C ALA A 48 -8.98 -7.84 -22.73
N PHE A 49 -8.02 -7.19 -22.08
CA PHE A 49 -6.87 -7.84 -21.44
C PHE A 49 -7.32 -8.87 -20.38
N LEU A 50 -8.24 -8.48 -19.48
CA LEU A 50 -8.72 -9.33 -18.38
C LEU A 50 -9.51 -10.56 -18.86
N LYS A 51 -10.04 -10.54 -20.09
CA LYS A 51 -10.81 -11.65 -20.67
C LYS A 51 -9.97 -12.61 -21.52
N ASP A 52 -8.67 -12.34 -21.67
CA ASP A 52 -7.78 -13.19 -22.46
C ASP A 52 -7.61 -14.57 -21.80
N GLU A 53 -7.77 -15.65 -22.57
CA GLU A 53 -7.59 -17.03 -22.09
C GLU A 53 -6.16 -17.30 -21.59
N LYS A 54 -5.18 -16.55 -22.11
CA LYS A 54 -3.76 -16.62 -21.74
C LYS A 54 -3.36 -15.51 -20.76
N LEU A 55 -4.30 -14.99 -19.98
CA LEU A 55 -4.06 -13.90 -19.04
C LEU A 55 -2.87 -14.18 -18.10
N CYS A 56 -2.78 -15.39 -17.56
CA CYS A 56 -1.68 -15.76 -16.67
C CYS A 56 -0.32 -15.71 -17.37
N GLU A 57 -0.24 -16.18 -18.61
CA GLU A 57 0.99 -16.13 -19.41
C GLU A 57 1.38 -14.69 -19.74
N ARG A 58 0.38 -13.84 -20.07
CA ARG A 58 0.59 -12.42 -20.36
C ARG A 58 1.15 -11.68 -19.15
N ILE A 59 0.57 -11.87 -17.96
CA ILE A 59 1.07 -11.27 -16.72
C ILE A 59 2.53 -11.65 -16.50
N VAL A 60 2.86 -12.94 -16.59
CA VAL A 60 4.24 -13.42 -16.39
C VAL A 60 5.19 -12.80 -17.40
N GLU A 61 4.76 -12.65 -18.66
CA GLU A 61 5.56 -12.02 -19.70
C GLU A 61 5.75 -10.52 -19.46
N ASP A 62 4.74 -9.82 -18.94
CA ASP A 62 4.86 -8.41 -18.57
C ASP A 62 5.90 -8.22 -17.44
N PHE A 63 5.93 -9.12 -16.44
CA PHE A 63 7.00 -9.13 -15.44
C PHE A 63 8.39 -9.37 -16.05
N ARG A 64 8.50 -10.26 -17.05
CA ARG A 64 9.78 -10.48 -17.76
C ARG A 64 10.22 -9.24 -18.53
N ARG A 65 9.29 -8.53 -19.18
CA ARG A 65 9.55 -7.26 -19.88
C ARG A 65 10.05 -6.18 -18.93
N CYS A 66 9.59 -6.20 -17.68
CA CYS A 66 10.11 -5.35 -16.60
C CYS A 66 11.46 -5.81 -16.03
N GLY A 67 12.08 -6.86 -16.59
CA GLY A 67 13.39 -7.36 -16.18
C GLY A 67 13.36 -8.39 -15.04
N LEU A 68 12.18 -8.84 -14.60
CA LEU A 68 12.06 -9.87 -13.57
C LEU A 68 12.03 -11.26 -14.21
N VAL A 69 13.16 -11.96 -14.15
CA VAL A 69 13.26 -13.37 -14.58
C VAL A 69 13.12 -14.27 -13.35
N GLY A 70 11.96 -14.89 -13.18
CA GLY A 70 11.66 -15.76 -12.04
C GLY A 70 10.74 -16.92 -12.39
N GLU A 71 10.43 -17.75 -11.40
CA GLU A 71 9.52 -18.87 -11.56
C GLU A 71 8.07 -18.37 -11.77
N ARG A 72 7.38 -18.94 -12.76
CA ARG A 72 6.00 -18.60 -13.12
C ARG A 72 5.05 -18.61 -11.92
N SER A 73 5.13 -19.66 -11.11
CA SER A 73 4.29 -19.87 -9.92
C SER A 73 4.45 -18.75 -8.89
N THR A 74 5.70 -18.36 -8.63
CA THR A 74 6.05 -17.32 -7.65
C THR A 74 5.52 -15.96 -8.08
N VAL A 75 5.76 -15.57 -9.35
CA VAL A 75 5.29 -14.29 -9.89
C VAL A 75 3.77 -14.19 -9.83
N LEU A 76 3.06 -15.23 -10.30
CA LEU A 76 1.60 -15.23 -10.30
C LEU A 76 1.01 -15.20 -8.90
N THR A 77 1.55 -16.01 -7.98
CA THR A 77 1.08 -16.04 -6.59
C THR A 77 1.25 -14.68 -5.93
N ALA A 78 2.40 -14.04 -6.14
CA ALA A 78 2.69 -12.75 -5.56
C ALA A 78 1.82 -11.63 -6.16
N TYR A 79 1.59 -11.66 -7.47
CA TYR A 79 0.70 -10.72 -8.15
C TYR A 79 -0.77 -10.87 -7.72
N LEU A 80 -1.28 -12.11 -7.64
CA LEU A 80 -2.64 -12.35 -7.18
C LEU A 80 -2.84 -11.95 -5.72
N GLY A 81 -1.86 -12.22 -4.86
CA GLY A 81 -1.94 -11.74 -3.47
C GLY A 81 -1.88 -10.23 -3.36
N SER A 82 -1.16 -9.51 -4.23
CA SER A 82 -1.20 -8.03 -4.25
C SER A 82 -2.57 -7.49 -4.69
N ILE A 83 -3.29 -8.18 -5.58
CA ILE A 83 -4.65 -7.82 -6.00
C ILE A 83 -5.69 -8.16 -4.93
N SER A 84 -5.46 -9.22 -4.14
CA SER A 84 -6.42 -9.71 -3.14
C SER A 84 -6.89 -8.63 -2.15
N ARG A 85 -6.12 -7.54 -1.97
CA ARG A 85 -6.51 -6.33 -1.22
C ARG A 85 -7.84 -5.69 -1.67
N LYS A 86 -8.28 -5.94 -2.92
CA LYS A 86 -9.56 -5.45 -3.46
C LYS A 86 -10.73 -6.38 -3.11
N LEU A 87 -10.46 -7.57 -2.59
CA LEU A 87 -11.47 -8.52 -2.12
C LEU A 87 -11.92 -8.18 -0.69
N THR A 88 -13.01 -8.81 -0.24
CA THR A 88 -13.51 -8.68 1.14
C THR A 88 -12.54 -9.26 2.16
N GLU A 89 -11.86 -10.34 1.79
CA GLU A 89 -10.88 -11.06 2.62
C GLU A 89 -9.53 -11.06 1.88
N PRO A 90 -8.62 -10.13 2.21
CA PRO A 90 -7.33 -10.05 1.55
C PRO A 90 -6.37 -11.13 2.04
N LEU A 91 -5.47 -11.55 1.16
CA LEU A 91 -4.44 -12.54 1.45
C LEU A 91 -3.16 -11.84 1.93
N ALA A 92 -2.57 -12.36 3.00
CA ALA A 92 -1.24 -11.97 3.44
C ALA A 92 -0.18 -12.80 2.72
N LEU A 93 0.84 -12.15 2.16
CA LEU A 93 1.96 -12.81 1.48
C LEU A 93 3.26 -12.64 2.27
N LEU A 94 4.03 -13.71 2.39
CA LEU A 94 5.37 -13.69 2.97
C LEU A 94 6.39 -14.24 1.96
N ILE A 95 7.33 -13.41 1.53
CA ILE A 95 8.40 -13.81 0.61
C ILE A 95 9.63 -14.23 1.43
N VAL A 96 9.88 -15.53 1.52
CA VAL A 96 11.06 -16.10 2.19
C VAL A 96 12.04 -16.59 1.13
N ALA A 97 13.24 -16.03 1.11
CA ALA A 97 14.28 -16.45 0.17
C ALA A 97 15.69 -16.26 0.74
N ARG A 98 16.64 -17.02 0.21
CA ARG A 98 18.07 -16.85 0.51
C ARG A 98 18.56 -15.47 0.09
N SER A 99 19.63 -15.00 0.73
CA SER A 99 20.30 -13.76 0.30
C SER A 99 20.71 -13.86 -1.18
N GLY A 100 20.53 -12.76 -1.93
CA GLY A 100 20.84 -12.71 -3.37
C GLY A 100 19.81 -13.36 -4.31
N ALA A 101 18.78 -14.04 -3.81
CA ALA A 101 17.80 -14.75 -4.65
C ALA A 101 16.73 -13.84 -5.31
N GLY A 102 16.93 -12.51 -5.34
CA GLY A 102 16.01 -11.60 -6.02
C GLY A 102 14.72 -11.23 -5.25
N LYS A 103 14.64 -11.49 -3.94
CA LYS A 103 13.44 -11.16 -3.12
C LYS A 103 13.00 -9.70 -3.23
N SER A 104 13.97 -8.77 -3.14
CA SER A 104 13.70 -7.34 -3.20
C SER A 104 13.29 -6.94 -4.62
N ALA A 105 13.91 -7.53 -5.64
CA ALA A 105 13.53 -7.28 -7.04
C ALA A 105 12.08 -7.72 -7.32
N LEU A 106 11.66 -8.89 -6.80
CA LEU A 106 10.27 -9.34 -6.90
C LEU A 106 9.33 -8.36 -6.18
N GLN A 107 9.66 -7.96 -4.95
CA GLN A 107 8.85 -7.02 -4.18
C GLN A 107 8.73 -5.66 -4.89
N ASP A 108 9.83 -5.11 -5.40
CA ASP A 108 9.86 -3.83 -6.09
C ASP A 108 9.06 -3.87 -7.39
N ALA A 109 9.18 -4.97 -8.17
CA ALA A 109 8.39 -5.18 -9.37
C ALA A 109 6.89 -5.24 -9.06
N LEU A 110 6.48 -5.97 -8.01
CA LEU A 110 5.08 -6.03 -7.59
C LEU A 110 4.54 -4.66 -7.18
N CYS A 111 5.32 -3.91 -6.39
CA CYS A 111 4.96 -2.56 -5.97
C CYS A 111 4.76 -1.62 -7.17
N ALA A 112 5.54 -1.78 -8.24
CA ALA A 112 5.42 -0.97 -9.45
C ALA A 112 4.10 -1.18 -10.21
N PHE A 113 3.46 -2.35 -10.07
CA PHE A 113 2.15 -2.63 -10.65
C PHE A 113 0.98 -2.19 -9.76
N VAL A 114 1.26 -1.67 -8.56
CA VAL A 114 0.24 -1.12 -7.67
C VAL A 114 0.22 0.40 -7.82
N PRO A 115 -0.93 1.03 -8.04
CA PRO A 115 -1.02 2.47 -8.13
C PRO A 115 -0.54 3.12 -6.82
N PRO A 116 0.21 4.24 -6.88
CA PRO A 116 0.91 4.80 -5.73
C PRO A 116 -0.03 5.20 -4.59
N GLU A 117 -1.26 5.62 -4.89
CA GLU A 117 -2.29 5.94 -3.93
C GLU A 117 -2.76 4.73 -3.10
N GLU A 118 -2.66 3.52 -3.65
CA GLU A 118 -3.03 2.27 -3.00
C GLU A 118 -1.81 1.51 -2.43
N LEU A 119 -0.60 2.07 -2.53
CA LEU A 119 0.65 1.46 -2.05
C LEU A 119 1.12 2.08 -0.74
N VAL A 120 1.52 1.26 0.23
CA VAL A 120 2.16 1.68 1.48
C VAL A 120 3.47 0.93 1.65
N ARG A 121 4.58 1.54 1.24
CA ARG A 121 5.89 0.91 1.31
C ARG A 121 6.57 1.21 2.64
N VAL A 122 6.77 0.19 3.47
CA VAL A 122 7.44 0.31 4.76
C VAL A 122 8.59 -0.69 4.86
N THR A 123 9.80 -0.20 5.12
CA THR A 123 11.00 -1.05 5.28
C THR A 123 11.19 -1.52 6.72
N ARG A 124 10.64 -0.78 7.70
CA ARG A 124 10.63 -1.13 9.12
C ARG A 124 9.34 -0.61 9.76
N LEU A 125 8.60 -1.49 10.41
CA LEU A 125 7.39 -1.16 11.14
C LEU A 125 7.50 -1.72 12.56
N THR A 126 7.29 -0.89 13.57
CA THR A 126 7.17 -1.33 14.97
C THR A 126 5.70 -1.42 15.34
N GLY A 127 5.34 -2.29 16.30
CA GLY A 127 3.94 -2.43 16.73
C GLY A 127 3.32 -1.12 17.22
N GLN A 128 4.12 -0.26 17.86
CA GLN A 128 3.69 1.07 18.31
C GLN A 128 3.39 2.04 17.16
N ALA A 129 4.01 1.88 16.00
CA ALA A 129 3.78 2.76 14.85
C ALA A 129 2.35 2.65 14.30
N LEU A 130 1.70 1.50 14.49
CA LEU A 130 0.31 1.28 14.07
C LEU A 130 -0.70 1.91 15.04
N PHE A 131 -0.35 2.07 16.31
CA PHE A 131 -1.25 2.60 17.34
C PHE A 131 -1.68 4.05 17.07
N TYR A 132 -0.82 4.80 16.39
CA TYR A 132 -1.07 6.20 16.04
C TYR A 132 -1.63 6.38 14.63
N LYS A 133 -1.79 5.32 13.85
CA LYS A 133 -2.41 5.39 12.51
C LYS A 133 -3.93 5.31 12.62
N ASP A 134 -4.62 5.92 11.66
CA ASP A 134 -6.06 5.76 11.56
C ASP A 134 -6.40 4.27 11.33
N PRO A 135 -7.41 3.69 12.02
CA PRO A 135 -7.75 2.27 11.92
C PRO A 135 -8.01 1.78 10.50
N TYR A 136 -8.45 2.65 9.59
CA TYR A 136 -8.75 2.33 8.20
C TYR A 136 -7.64 2.74 7.22
N SER A 137 -6.56 3.35 7.70
CA SER A 137 -5.47 3.88 6.86
C SER A 137 -4.70 2.85 6.05
N LEU A 138 -4.85 1.55 6.35
CA LEU A 138 -4.24 0.44 5.60
C LEU A 138 -5.28 -0.42 4.86
N GLN A 139 -6.57 -0.09 4.98
CA GLN A 139 -7.62 -0.86 4.34
C GLN A 139 -7.50 -0.75 2.81
N ARG A 140 -7.57 -1.89 2.11
CA ARG A 140 -7.45 -2.01 0.64
C ARG A 140 -6.13 -1.52 0.03
N ARG A 141 -5.11 -1.27 0.86
CA ARG A 141 -3.76 -0.90 0.43
C ARG A 141 -2.85 -2.12 0.34
N CYS A 142 -1.91 -2.11 -0.61
CA CYS A 142 -0.83 -3.08 -0.69
C CYS A 142 0.32 -2.60 0.20
N TRP A 143 0.80 -3.45 1.11
CA TRP A 143 1.87 -3.11 2.06
C TRP A 143 2.80 -4.29 2.31
#